data_AF-A0A1M5Y8K3-F1
#
_entry.id   AF-A0A1M5Y8K3-F1
#
_cell.length_a   1.000
_cell.length_b   1.000
_cell.length_c   1.000
_cell.angle_alpha   90.00
_cell.angle_beta   90.00
_cell.angle_gamma   90.00
#
_symmetry.space_group_name_H-M   'P 1'
#
loop_
_entity.id
_entity.type
_entity.pdbx_description
1 polymer ?
#
loop_
_entity_poly.entity_id
_entity_poly.type
_entity_poly.pdbx_seq_one_letter_code
_entity_poly.pdbx_strand_id
1 'polypeptide(L)'
;MTEHTESQIETGTVVYDPRSDKVGEYRGKAGPYALLRPVGGGREWEARPELIRPATTGERLSAGVRAANSRSFQGSQDPPTPAPVRDCAACEDLAGLREQARARRDGTAETDANVLLRRHQRRYHTAFLGLQEYALVPDASADAEYETSCADCHAGSGAHRNPSDVEEWQRGHTHETGHTRYRRTVADYAVFTPR
;
A
#
# COMPACT_ATOMS: atom_id res chain seq x y z
N MET A 1 39.24 -47.22 5.81
CA MET A 1 38.27 -47.52 4.75
C MET A 1 36.91 -47.01 5.21
N THR A 2 36.61 -45.75 4.91
CA THR A 2 35.26 -45.17 4.83
C THR A 2 35.43 -43.97 3.92
N GLU A 3 35.17 -44.23 2.64
CA GLU A 3 35.18 -43.24 1.57
C GLU A 3 34.21 -42.11 1.92
N HIS A 4 34.75 -40.89 2.01
CA HIS A 4 33.97 -39.68 2.11
C HIS A 4 33.23 -39.51 0.78
N THR A 5 31.94 -39.84 0.74
CA THR A 5 31.06 -39.47 -0.37
C THR A 5 31.01 -37.95 -0.44
N GLU A 6 31.87 -37.36 -1.25
CA GLU A 6 31.81 -35.95 -1.60
C GLU A 6 30.45 -35.68 -2.27
N SER A 7 29.53 -35.03 -1.56
CA SER A 7 28.34 -34.43 -2.16
C SER A 7 28.75 -33.55 -3.35
N GLN A 8 28.63 -34.08 -4.56
CA GLN A 8 28.84 -33.39 -5.86
C GLN A 8 27.73 -32.36 -6.18
N ILE A 9 27.08 -31.78 -5.17
CA ILE A 9 26.03 -30.79 -5.43
C ILE A 9 26.70 -29.46 -5.76
N GLU A 10 26.49 -29.00 -6.99
CA GLU A 10 27.01 -27.73 -7.47
C GLU A 10 26.27 -26.56 -6.78
N THR A 11 27.01 -25.52 -6.43
CA THR A 11 26.45 -24.27 -5.90
C THR A 11 25.41 -23.70 -6.85
N GLY A 12 24.23 -23.34 -6.32
CA GLY A 12 23.07 -22.91 -7.10
C GLY A 12 22.07 -24.02 -7.41
N THR A 13 22.41 -25.29 -7.15
CA THR A 13 21.46 -26.40 -7.28
C THR A 13 20.35 -26.28 -6.24
N VAL A 14 19.09 -26.38 -6.66
CA VAL A 14 17.94 -26.44 -5.75
C VAL A 14 17.81 -27.85 -5.19
N VAL A 15 17.92 -27.96 -3.87
CA VAL A 15 17.87 -29.21 -3.10
C VAL A 15 16.69 -29.23 -2.14
N TYR A 16 16.23 -30.43 -1.82
CA TYR A 16 15.24 -30.69 -0.77
C TYR A 16 15.95 -31.25 0.47
N ASP A 17 15.65 -30.66 1.61
CA ASP A 17 16.08 -31.10 2.94
C ASP A 17 14.91 -31.81 3.64
N PRO A 18 14.92 -33.16 3.72
CA PRO A 18 13.85 -33.93 4.33
C PRO A 18 13.74 -33.74 5.85
N ARG A 19 14.82 -33.30 6.53
CA ARG A 19 14.77 -33.07 7.97
C ARG A 19 13.92 -31.85 8.31
N SER A 20 14.04 -30.81 7.48
CA SER A 20 13.34 -29.54 7.69
C SER A 20 12.05 -29.42 6.88
N ASP A 21 11.77 -30.39 6.00
CA ASP A 21 10.73 -30.34 4.97
C ASP A 21 10.79 -29.04 4.13
N LYS A 22 11.99 -28.70 3.66
CA LYS A 22 12.25 -27.42 2.98
C LYS A 22 13.03 -27.60 1.68
N VAL A 23 12.80 -26.66 0.76
CA VAL A 23 13.50 -26.58 -0.52
C VAL A 23 14.34 -25.30 -0.55
N GLY A 24 15.61 -25.42 -0.94
CA GLY A 24 16.54 -24.29 -0.99
C GLY A 24 17.66 -24.47 -2.00
N GLU A 25 18.28 -23.36 -2.38
CA GLU A 25 19.48 -23.33 -3.21
C GLU A 25 20.70 -23.68 -2.35
N TYR A 26 21.50 -24.64 -2.80
CA TYR A 26 22.76 -25.00 -2.17
C TYR A 26 23.80 -23.88 -2.38
N ARG A 27 24.37 -23.37 -1.28
CA ARG A 27 25.34 -22.25 -1.29
C ARG A 27 26.77 -22.68 -1.06
N GLY A 28 27.00 -23.94 -0.68
CA GLY A 28 28.30 -24.50 -0.36
C GLY A 28 28.31 -25.25 0.98
N LYS A 29 29.50 -25.59 1.47
CA LYS A 29 29.68 -26.22 2.80
C LYS A 29 30.12 -25.19 3.83
N ALA A 30 29.59 -25.32 5.04
CA ALA A 30 30.05 -24.64 6.25
C ALA A 30 30.43 -25.71 7.28
N GLY A 31 31.72 -26.07 7.32
CA GLY A 31 32.19 -27.19 8.13
C GLY A 31 31.54 -28.53 7.71
N PRO A 32 30.97 -29.31 8.65
CA PRO A 32 30.32 -30.59 8.33
C PRO A 32 28.92 -30.43 7.70
N TYR A 33 28.39 -29.20 7.60
CA TYR A 33 27.04 -28.93 7.13
C TYR A 33 27.02 -28.32 5.73
N ALA A 34 25.94 -28.60 5.00
CA ALA A 34 25.56 -27.90 3.78
C ALA A 34 24.82 -26.61 4.14
N LEU A 35 25.19 -25.49 3.52
CA LEU A 35 24.48 -24.22 3.70
C LEU A 35 23.45 -24.05 2.58
N LEU A 36 22.18 -23.90 2.95
CA LEU A 36 21.06 -23.73 2.03
C LEU A 36 20.41 -22.37 2.19
N ARG A 37 19.97 -21.79 1.07
CA ARG A 37 19.20 -20.53 1.04
C ARG A 37 17.78 -20.78 0.52
N PRO A 38 16.72 -20.22 1.12
CA PRO A 38 15.36 -20.45 0.63
C PRO A 38 15.19 -19.92 -0.79
N VAL A 39 14.44 -20.66 -1.62
CA VAL A 39 14.02 -20.17 -2.94
C VAL A 39 13.26 -18.85 -2.74
N GLY A 40 13.71 -17.77 -3.37
CA GLY A 40 13.13 -16.43 -3.21
C GLY A 40 13.70 -15.54 -2.11
N GLY A 41 14.74 -15.98 -1.40
CA GLY A 41 15.41 -15.21 -0.36
C GLY A 41 14.88 -15.51 1.06
N GLY A 42 15.63 -15.07 2.07
CA GLY A 42 15.34 -15.32 3.48
C GLY A 42 16.55 -15.86 4.25
N ARG A 43 16.33 -16.26 5.51
CA ARG A 43 17.41 -16.74 6.39
C ARG A 43 17.94 -18.09 5.89
N GLU A 44 19.24 -18.14 5.66
CA GLU A 44 19.95 -19.38 5.34
C GLU A 44 19.87 -20.37 6.50
N TRP A 45 19.95 -21.66 6.19
CA TRP A 45 19.97 -22.72 7.19
C TRP A 45 20.98 -23.80 6.86
N GLU A 46 21.43 -24.49 7.90
CA GLU A 46 22.37 -25.60 7.81
C GLU A 46 21.60 -26.93 7.68
N ALA A 47 22.03 -27.77 6.74
CA ALA A 47 21.48 -29.09 6.49
C ALA A 47 22.60 -30.15 6.49
N ARG A 48 22.24 -31.41 6.73
CA ARG A 48 23.21 -32.50 6.64
C ARG A 48 23.43 -32.86 5.16
N PRO A 49 24.68 -32.82 4.65
CA PRO A 49 24.95 -33.05 3.23
C PRO A 49 24.55 -34.47 2.76
N GLU A 50 24.56 -35.44 3.68
CA GLU A 50 24.14 -36.83 3.43
C GLU A 50 22.62 -37.03 3.31
N LEU A 51 21.81 -36.08 3.79
CA LEU A 51 20.34 -36.17 3.77
C LEU A 51 19.71 -35.34 2.67
N ILE A 52 20.42 -34.35 2.14
CA ILE A 52 19.91 -33.47 1.09
C ILE A 52 20.00 -34.16 -0.27
N ARG A 53 18.98 -33.94 -1.10
CA ARG A 53 18.93 -34.44 -2.47
C ARG A 53 18.52 -33.34 -3.44
N PRO A 54 18.82 -33.46 -4.75
CA PRO A 54 18.22 -32.61 -5.76
C PRO A 54 16.68 -32.57 -5.61
N ALA A 55 16.11 -31.38 -5.61
CA ALA A 55 14.67 -31.21 -5.57
C ALA A 55 14.06 -31.68 -6.90
N THR A 56 12.91 -32.33 -6.84
CA THR A 56 12.11 -32.69 -8.03
C THR A 56 11.57 -31.44 -8.71
N THR A 57 11.12 -31.56 -9.97
CA THR A 57 10.49 -30.45 -10.70
C THR A 57 9.29 -29.88 -9.94
N GLY A 58 8.44 -30.73 -9.34
CA GLY A 58 7.28 -30.31 -8.55
C GLY A 58 7.66 -29.53 -7.30
N GLU A 59 8.68 -29.99 -6.57
CA GLU A 59 9.20 -29.30 -5.37
C GLU A 59 9.81 -27.93 -5.72
N ARG A 60 10.55 -27.84 -6.83
CA ARG A 60 11.10 -26.57 -7.34
C ARG A 60 10.00 -25.58 -7.71
N LEU A 61 8.97 -26.03 -8.44
CA LEU A 61 7.83 -25.19 -8.81
C LEU A 61 7.04 -24.73 -7.58
N SER A 62 6.74 -25.63 -6.65
CA SER A 62 6.05 -25.29 -5.41
C SER A 62 6.83 -24.27 -4.58
N ALA A 63 8.15 -24.45 -4.45
CA ALA A 63 9.03 -23.49 -3.77
C ALA A 63 9.04 -22.13 -4.49
N GLY A 64 9.10 -22.11 -5.82
CA GLY A 64 9.03 -20.89 -6.62
C GLY A 64 7.69 -20.13 -6.47
N VAL A 65 6.56 -20.84 -6.46
CA VAL A 65 5.23 -20.25 -6.23
C VAL A 65 5.12 -19.71 -4.80
N ARG A 66 5.53 -20.49 -3.79
CA ARG A 66 5.53 -20.04 -2.40
C ARG A 66 6.40 -18.78 -2.21
N ALA A 67 7.55 -18.74 -2.88
CA ALA A 67 8.44 -17.59 -2.90
C ALA A 67 7.80 -16.35 -3.55
N ALA A 68 7.17 -16.52 -4.71
CA ALA A 68 6.45 -15.45 -5.39
C ALA A 68 5.32 -14.88 -4.53
N ASN A 69 4.49 -15.76 -3.96
CA ASN A 69 3.42 -15.37 -3.04
C ASN A 69 3.98 -14.61 -1.83
N SER A 70 5.03 -15.13 -1.18
CA SER A 70 5.63 -14.49 -0.01
C SER A 70 6.14 -13.07 -0.31
N ARG A 71 6.73 -12.84 -1.49
CA ARG A 71 7.14 -11.50 -1.94
C ARG A 71 5.94 -10.58 -2.18
N SER A 72 4.84 -11.10 -2.72
CA SER A 72 3.59 -10.34 -2.87
C SER A 72 3.01 -9.90 -1.53
N PHE A 73 3.23 -10.66 -0.45
CA PHE A 73 2.75 -10.32 0.89
C PHE A 73 3.75 -9.51 1.73
N GLN A 74 5.06 -9.51 1.42
CA GLN A 74 6.11 -8.91 2.25
C GLN A 74 6.08 -7.37 2.38
N GLY A 75 5.16 -6.68 1.72
CA GLY A 75 4.90 -5.25 1.90
C GLY A 75 3.47 -4.92 2.31
N SER A 76 2.59 -5.92 2.44
CA SER A 76 1.21 -5.73 2.85
C SER A 76 1.13 -5.99 4.34
N GLN A 77 1.04 -4.95 5.18
CA GLN A 77 0.43 -5.17 6.49
C GLN A 77 -0.96 -5.73 6.22
N ASP A 78 -1.22 -6.94 6.69
CA ASP A 78 -2.55 -7.53 6.59
C ASP A 78 -3.53 -6.51 7.16
N PRO A 79 -4.51 -6.02 6.38
CA PRO A 79 -5.42 -5.03 6.88
C PRO A 79 -6.13 -5.60 8.11
N PRO A 80 -6.32 -4.81 9.18
CA PRO A 80 -6.91 -5.31 10.41
C PRO A 80 -8.23 -6.02 10.08
N THR A 81 -8.45 -7.16 10.74
CA THR A 81 -9.66 -7.96 10.55
C THR A 81 -10.89 -7.06 10.75
N PRO A 82 -11.84 -7.02 9.81
CA PRO A 82 -12.98 -6.11 9.90
C PRO A 82 -13.86 -6.48 11.10
N ALA A 83 -14.08 -5.53 12.01
CA ALA A 83 -14.98 -5.68 13.15
C ALA A 83 -16.42 -5.34 12.74
N PRO A 84 -17.45 -6.04 13.26
CA PRO A 84 -18.84 -5.69 12.98
C PRO A 84 -19.18 -4.30 13.56
N VAL A 85 -20.02 -3.55 12.84
CA VAL A 85 -20.60 -2.30 13.35
C VAL A 85 -21.66 -2.66 14.39
N ARG A 86 -21.68 -1.94 15.51
CA ARG A 86 -22.65 -2.16 16.60
C ARG A 86 -24.08 -2.04 16.05
N ASP A 87 -24.97 -2.91 16.53
CA ASP A 87 -26.39 -2.93 16.19
C ASP A 87 -26.68 -3.18 14.69
N CYS A 88 -25.72 -3.72 13.94
CA CYS A 88 -25.92 -4.16 12.56
C CYS A 88 -25.92 -5.69 12.47
N ALA A 89 -27.12 -6.29 12.41
CA ALA A 89 -27.29 -7.74 12.34
C ALA A 89 -26.51 -8.39 11.17
N ALA A 90 -26.50 -7.77 10.00
CA ALA A 90 -25.75 -8.30 8.84
C ALA A 90 -24.23 -8.30 9.06
N CYS A 91 -23.69 -7.34 9.81
CA CYS A 91 -22.28 -7.35 10.20
C CYS A 91 -21.99 -8.48 11.20
N GLU A 92 -22.89 -8.71 12.16
CA GLU A 92 -22.76 -9.77 13.16
C GLU A 92 -22.84 -11.16 12.51
N ASP A 93 -23.76 -11.39 11.58
CA ASP A 93 -23.88 -12.64 10.83
C ASP A 93 -22.59 -12.98 10.07
N LEU A 94 -22.02 -12.01 9.36
CA LEU A 94 -20.76 -12.19 8.63
C LEU A 94 -19.56 -12.42 9.57
N ALA A 95 -19.55 -11.77 10.73
CA ALA A 95 -18.54 -12.03 11.76
C ALA A 95 -18.68 -13.46 12.34
N GLY A 96 -19.92 -13.93 12.55
CA GLY A 96 -20.21 -15.30 12.98
C GLY A 96 -19.79 -16.35 11.95
N LEU A 97 -20.02 -16.10 10.65
CA LEU A 97 -19.53 -16.99 9.57
C LEU A 97 -18.00 -17.11 9.58
N ARG A 98 -17.30 -16.00 9.83
CA ARG A 98 -15.84 -16.02 9.97
C ARG A 98 -15.39 -16.86 11.16
N GLU A 99 -16.03 -16.72 12.32
CA GLU A 99 -15.71 -17.50 13.51
C GLU A 99 -15.93 -19.00 13.28
N GLN A 100 -17.01 -19.37 12.59
CA GLN A 100 -17.27 -20.76 12.19
C GLN A 100 -16.21 -21.28 11.23
N ALA A 101 -15.77 -20.48 10.25
CA ALA A 101 -14.69 -20.86 9.33
C ALA A 101 -13.36 -21.10 10.08
N ARG A 102 -13.01 -20.23 11.03
CA ARG A 102 -11.84 -20.40 11.91
C ARG A 102 -11.92 -21.68 12.74
N ALA A 103 -13.07 -21.96 13.34
CA ALA A 103 -13.28 -23.18 14.12
C ALA A 103 -13.06 -24.45 13.27
N ARG A 104 -13.42 -24.41 11.98
CA ARG A 104 -13.18 -25.49 11.01
C ARG A 104 -11.79 -25.46 10.36
N ARG A 105 -10.96 -24.45 10.65
CA ARG A 105 -9.66 -24.17 9.98
C ARG A 105 -9.77 -24.03 8.46
N ASP A 106 -10.85 -23.38 8.01
CA ASP A 106 -11.15 -23.12 6.61
C ASP A 106 -10.74 -21.69 6.23
N GLY A 107 -9.50 -21.53 5.77
CA GLY A 107 -8.92 -20.20 5.47
C GLY A 107 -9.58 -19.48 4.29
N THR A 108 -10.12 -20.23 3.33
CA THR A 108 -10.86 -19.65 2.19
C THR A 108 -12.17 -19.05 2.68
N ALA A 109 -12.96 -19.80 3.45
CA ALA A 109 -14.22 -19.30 3.99
C ALA A 109 -14.02 -18.12 4.97
N GLU A 110 -12.93 -18.12 5.75
CA GLU A 110 -12.57 -16.97 6.58
C GLU A 110 -12.28 -15.72 5.74
N THR A 111 -11.53 -15.87 4.64
CA THR A 111 -11.21 -14.77 3.73
C THR A 111 -12.47 -14.22 3.06
N ASP A 112 -13.35 -15.10 2.60
CA ASP A 112 -14.62 -14.71 1.97
C ASP A 112 -15.53 -13.93 2.93
N ALA A 113 -15.65 -14.39 4.18
CA ALA A 113 -16.42 -13.68 5.20
C ALA A 113 -15.85 -12.27 5.47
N ASN A 114 -14.52 -12.11 5.50
CA ASN A 114 -13.88 -10.80 5.62
C ASN A 114 -14.17 -9.89 4.42
N VAL A 115 -14.11 -10.43 3.20
CA VAL A 115 -14.41 -9.69 1.96
C VAL A 115 -15.86 -9.21 1.96
N LEU A 116 -16.80 -10.10 2.30
CA LEU A 116 -18.23 -9.78 2.38
C LEU A 116 -18.51 -8.71 3.44
N LEU A 117 -17.89 -8.81 4.62
CA LEU A 117 -18.07 -7.81 5.69
C LEU A 117 -17.55 -6.43 5.26
N ARG A 118 -16.36 -6.35 4.66
CA ARG A 118 -15.83 -5.08 4.12
C ARG A 118 -16.74 -4.51 3.02
N ARG A 119 -17.28 -5.35 2.14
CA ARG A 119 -18.19 -4.93 1.08
C ARG A 119 -19.49 -4.37 1.65
N HIS A 120 -20.07 -5.03 2.65
CA HIS A 120 -21.26 -4.55 3.35
C HIS A 120 -20.99 -3.20 4.02
N GLN A 121 -19.89 -3.09 4.76
CA GLN A 121 -19.48 -1.86 5.45
C GLN A 121 -19.29 -0.68 4.50
N ARG A 122 -18.63 -0.89 3.35
CA ARG A 122 -18.49 0.14 2.31
C ARG A 122 -19.81 0.53 1.65
N ARG A 123 -20.84 -0.31 1.74
CA ARG A 123 -22.15 -0.02 1.14
C ARG A 123 -23.09 0.69 2.11
N TYR A 124 -23.02 0.37 3.40
CA TYR A 124 -24.03 0.79 4.37
C TYR A 124 -23.47 1.59 5.56
N HIS A 125 -22.16 1.59 5.76
CA HIS A 125 -21.52 2.17 6.94
C HIS A 125 -20.36 3.11 6.59
N THR A 126 -20.31 3.66 5.37
CA THR A 126 -19.26 4.61 4.97
C THR A 126 -19.22 5.83 5.88
N ALA A 127 -20.37 6.43 6.16
CA ALA A 127 -20.48 7.57 7.07
C ALA A 127 -20.07 7.21 8.51
N PHE A 128 -20.48 6.04 9.01
CA PHE A 128 -20.18 5.59 10.38
C PHE A 128 -18.71 5.20 10.57
N LEU A 129 -18.07 4.67 9.53
CA LEU A 129 -16.67 4.24 9.56
C LEU A 129 -15.69 5.34 9.14
N GLY A 130 -16.17 6.56 8.89
CA GLY A 130 -15.33 7.65 8.38
C GLY A 130 -14.74 7.37 7.01
N LEU A 131 -15.37 6.49 6.22
CA LEU A 131 -14.98 6.12 4.85
C LEU A 131 -15.77 6.91 3.80
N GLN A 132 -16.52 7.94 4.21
CA GLN A 132 -17.21 8.82 3.28
C GLN A 132 -16.15 9.55 2.45
N GLU A 133 -16.16 9.30 1.14
CA GLU A 133 -15.29 10.02 0.23
C GLU A 133 -15.86 11.42 0.03
N TYR A 134 -15.00 12.44 0.15
CA TYR A 134 -15.36 13.82 -0.15
C TYR A 134 -14.56 14.28 -1.37
N ALA A 135 -15.23 14.96 -2.29
CA ALA A 135 -14.60 15.62 -3.42
C ALA A 135 -14.52 17.12 -3.17
N LEU A 136 -13.34 17.69 -3.40
CA LEU A 136 -13.18 19.14 -3.50
C LEU A 136 -13.69 19.59 -4.86
N VAL A 137 -14.70 20.46 -4.88
CA VAL A 137 -15.31 21.00 -6.11
C VAL A 137 -15.37 22.54 -6.04
N PRO A 138 -15.33 23.25 -7.19
CA PRO A 138 -15.48 24.71 -7.20
C PRO A 138 -16.79 25.16 -6.55
N ASP A 139 -16.73 26.21 -5.75
CA ASP A 139 -17.89 26.82 -5.10
C ASP A 139 -18.57 27.80 -6.07
N ALA A 140 -19.64 27.34 -6.72
CA ALA A 140 -20.41 28.18 -7.64
C ALA A 140 -21.19 29.32 -6.95
N SER A 141 -21.23 29.37 -5.61
CA SER A 141 -21.88 30.44 -4.86
C SER A 141 -20.96 31.62 -4.53
N ALA A 142 -19.65 31.44 -4.69
CA ALA A 142 -18.65 32.46 -4.43
C ALA A 142 -17.96 32.88 -5.74
N ASP A 143 -17.94 34.19 -6.01
CA ASP A 143 -17.18 34.73 -7.14
C ASP A 143 -15.69 34.71 -6.83
N ALA A 144 -14.86 34.62 -7.88
CA ALA A 144 -13.42 34.77 -7.75
C ALA A 144 -13.05 36.20 -7.32
N GLU A 145 -12.02 36.30 -6.47
CA GLU A 145 -11.49 37.58 -6.02
C GLU A 145 -10.10 37.83 -6.61
N TYR A 146 -9.88 39.06 -7.04
CA TYR A 146 -8.67 39.51 -7.70
C TYR A 146 -8.01 40.57 -6.83
N GLU A 147 -6.73 40.37 -6.55
CA GLU A 147 -5.91 41.33 -5.82
C GLU A 147 -4.57 41.52 -6.54
N THR A 148 -4.01 42.71 -6.45
CA THR A 148 -2.62 42.93 -6.84
C THR A 148 -1.89 43.78 -5.82
N SER A 149 -0.59 43.56 -5.72
CA SER A 149 0.32 44.37 -4.91
C SER A 149 1.51 44.82 -5.74
N CYS A 150 1.95 46.06 -5.57
CA CYS A 150 3.20 46.57 -6.13
C CYS A 150 4.39 45.76 -5.56
N ALA A 151 5.31 45.34 -6.43
CA ALA A 151 6.49 44.58 -6.00
C ALA A 151 7.55 45.47 -5.33
N ASP A 152 7.55 46.76 -5.62
CA ASP A 152 8.56 47.71 -5.18
C ASP A 152 8.21 48.37 -3.83
N CYS A 153 6.94 48.77 -3.65
CA CYS A 153 6.49 49.45 -2.42
C CYS A 153 5.44 48.67 -1.61
N HIS A 154 4.96 47.53 -2.11
CA HIS A 154 3.96 46.67 -1.45
C HIS A 154 2.57 47.29 -1.24
N ALA A 155 2.29 48.45 -1.82
CA ALA A 155 0.92 48.96 -1.89
C ALA A 155 0.02 47.95 -2.62
N GLY A 156 -1.19 47.72 -2.10
CA GLY A 156 -2.14 46.74 -2.64
C GLY A 156 -3.46 47.35 -3.08
N SER A 157 -4.09 46.74 -4.07
CA SER A 157 -5.45 47.11 -4.52
C SER A 157 -6.54 46.72 -3.53
N GLY A 158 -6.24 45.77 -2.63
CA GLY A 158 -7.26 44.97 -1.93
C GLY A 158 -7.96 44.00 -2.88
N ALA A 159 -8.89 43.21 -2.34
CA ALA A 159 -9.68 42.24 -3.08
C ALA A 159 -10.83 42.91 -3.86
N HIS A 160 -10.95 42.58 -5.14
CA HIS A 160 -12.01 43.03 -6.05
C HIS A 160 -12.65 41.84 -6.76
N ARG A 161 -13.94 41.94 -7.11
CA ARG A 161 -14.65 40.87 -7.85
C ARG A 161 -14.36 40.86 -9.35
N ASN A 162 -13.94 42.00 -9.91
CA ASN A 162 -13.66 42.14 -11.34
C ASN A 162 -12.17 42.44 -11.56
N PRO A 163 -11.49 41.71 -12.46
CA PRO A 163 -10.08 41.98 -12.77
C PRO A 163 -9.82 43.40 -13.28
N SER A 164 -10.80 44.07 -13.90
CA SER A 164 -10.61 45.43 -14.44
C SER A 164 -10.42 46.50 -13.36
N ASP A 165 -11.00 46.33 -12.17
CA ASP A 165 -10.81 47.25 -11.04
C ASP A 165 -9.36 47.20 -10.53
N VAL A 166 -8.77 46.00 -10.53
CA VAL A 166 -7.35 45.77 -10.19
C VAL A 166 -6.43 46.42 -11.22
N GLU A 167 -6.77 46.32 -12.51
CA GLU A 167 -6.00 46.95 -13.60
C GLU A 167 -6.09 48.48 -13.56
N GLU A 168 -7.24 49.05 -13.17
CA GLU A 168 -7.39 50.48 -12.95
C GLU A 168 -6.49 50.99 -11.83
N TRP A 169 -6.46 50.27 -10.70
CA TRP A 169 -5.55 50.57 -9.60
C TRP A 169 -4.08 50.53 -10.04
N GLN A 170 -3.68 49.52 -10.82
CA GLN A 170 -2.30 49.42 -11.35
C GLN A 170 -1.93 50.60 -12.24
N ARG A 171 -2.84 51.04 -13.13
CA ARG A 171 -2.60 52.20 -13.99
C ARG A 171 -2.41 53.48 -13.17
N GLY A 172 -3.28 53.71 -12.19
CA GLY A 172 -3.16 54.85 -11.26
C GLY A 172 -1.84 54.82 -10.50
N HIS A 173 -1.52 53.69 -9.87
CA HIS A 173 -0.29 53.54 -9.09
C HIS A 173 0.98 53.71 -9.95
N THR A 174 0.98 53.15 -11.16
CA THR A 174 2.09 53.31 -12.13
C THR A 174 2.27 54.79 -12.48
N HIS A 175 1.17 55.51 -12.73
CA HIS A 175 1.23 56.92 -13.09
C HIS A 175 1.78 57.79 -11.95
N GLU A 176 1.40 57.49 -10.70
CA GLU A 176 1.80 58.28 -9.53
C GLU A 176 3.22 57.98 -9.06
N THR A 177 3.66 56.72 -9.14
CA THR A 177 4.92 56.26 -8.52
C THR A 177 6.00 55.86 -9.52
N GLY A 178 5.63 55.58 -10.77
CA GLY A 178 6.53 55.03 -11.78
C GLY A 178 6.85 53.54 -11.61
N HIS A 179 6.29 52.86 -10.60
CA HIS A 179 6.48 51.43 -10.42
C HIS A 179 5.73 50.64 -11.51
N THR A 180 6.39 49.64 -12.09
CA THR A 180 5.85 48.88 -13.23
C THR A 180 5.71 47.39 -12.95
N ARG A 181 6.18 46.92 -11.78
CA ARG A 181 6.14 45.51 -11.41
C ARG A 181 5.07 45.23 -10.37
N TYR A 182 4.18 44.30 -10.69
CA TYR A 182 3.04 43.93 -9.84
C TYR A 182 2.97 42.43 -9.63
N ARG A 183 2.63 42.00 -8.41
CA ARG A 183 2.24 40.63 -8.07
C ARG A 183 0.71 40.57 -8.11
N ARG A 184 0.15 39.55 -8.75
CA ARG A 184 -1.30 39.30 -8.79
C ARG A 184 -1.65 38.03 -8.02
N THR A 185 -2.77 38.08 -7.32
CA THR A 185 -3.39 36.95 -6.63
C THR A 185 -4.80 36.81 -7.16
N VAL A 186 -5.20 35.58 -7.48
CA VAL A 186 -6.59 35.24 -7.78
C VAL A 186 -7.00 34.18 -6.77
N ALA A 187 -8.03 34.47 -5.99
CA ALA A 187 -8.64 33.54 -5.05
C ALA A 187 -9.89 32.95 -5.69
N ASP A 188 -9.92 31.62 -5.77
CA ASP A 188 -11.09 30.82 -6.12
C ASP A 188 -11.53 30.04 -4.88
N TYR A 189 -12.82 29.78 -4.76
CA TYR A 189 -13.42 29.12 -3.62
C TYR A 189 -13.82 27.69 -3.98
N ALA A 190 -13.65 26.77 -3.05
CA ALA A 190 -14.01 25.38 -3.24
C ALA A 190 -14.69 24.80 -1.99
N VAL A 191 -15.62 23.88 -2.21
CA VAL A 191 -16.38 23.19 -1.16
C VAL A 191 -16.10 21.69 -1.20
N PHE A 192 -16.13 21.05 -0.04
CA PHE A 192 -16.11 19.59 0.05
C PHE A 192 -17.52 19.04 -0.02
N THR A 193 -17.79 18.23 -1.04
CA THR A 193 -19.07 17.56 -1.22
C THR A 193 -18.90 16.05 -1.04
N PRO A 194 -19.84 15.36 -0.37
CA PRO A 194 -19.80 13.90 -0.29
C PRO A 194 -19.96 13.32 -1.70
N ARG A 195 -19.14 12.32 -2.03
CA ARG A 195 -19.15 11.60 -3.30
C ARG A 195 -20.27 10.56 -3.36
#